data_AF-A0AAV6PR82-F1
#
_entry.id   AF-A0AAV6PR82-F1
#
_cell.length_a   1.000
_cell.length_b   1.000
_cell.length_c   1.000
_cell.angle_alpha   90.00
_cell.angle_beta   90.00
_cell.angle_gamma   90.00
#
_symmetry.space_group_name_H-M   'P 1'
#
loop_
_entity.id
_entity.type
_entity.pdbx_description
1 polymer ?
#
loop_
_entity_poly.entity_id
_entity_poly.type
_entity_poly.pdbx_seq_one_letter_code
_entity_poly.pdbx_strand_id
1 'polypeptide(L)'
;MYFGCVFHSALSEEEKTSLRAGLITNFNEPVNQIATQIAVLIAKVARLDCPRQWPELIPILLESVKGQDGLQQHRALLTFYHVTKTLASKRLAQDRRLFQDLASGIYSFACSLWSHHTDCFLQQIYARDEAAALGSLERTLLSLKVLRKLTVHGFQEPQENMEVMGFLNAVFERLKQFLECCRQVGPDSTCREKLEKTIILYTKVLLDFLEYHPCAFLPLIQCSLEFAVSYVFTPAGEGVTFERFIVQCMNLIKMIVKNDAYKPSKNMEGRSQGLRHIGVLKGGE
;
A
#
# COMPACT_ATOMS: atom_id res chain seq x y z
N MET A 1 7.80 26.49 -6.61
CA MET A 1 7.74 27.36 -5.41
C MET A 1 6.66 28.44 -5.52
N TYR A 2 6.19 28.80 -6.73
CA TYR A 2 5.17 29.84 -6.94
C TYR A 2 3.71 29.44 -6.68
N PHE A 3 3.41 28.15 -6.51
CA PHE A 3 2.02 27.67 -6.44
C PHE A 3 1.33 27.97 -5.09
N GLY A 4 2.09 28.22 -4.02
CA GLY A 4 1.56 28.38 -2.66
C GLY A 4 1.85 29.73 -1.97
N CYS A 5 2.37 30.74 -2.69
CA CYS A 5 2.78 32.00 -2.07
C CYS A 5 1.75 33.12 -2.24
N VAL A 6 1.36 33.74 -1.12
CA VAL A 6 0.74 35.07 -1.05
C VAL A 6 1.88 36.11 -1.07
N PHE A 7 2.51 36.33 -2.22
CA PHE A 7 3.44 37.45 -2.46
C PHE A 7 3.38 37.86 -3.93
N HIS A 8 3.82 39.08 -4.24
CA HIS A 8 3.67 39.92 -5.46
C HIS A 8 3.81 39.28 -6.88
N SER A 9 4.05 37.97 -6.99
CA SER A 9 4.07 37.18 -8.24
C SER A 9 3.31 35.85 -8.05
N ALA A 10 2.12 35.92 -7.44
CA ALA A 10 1.19 34.81 -7.37
C ALA A 10 0.49 34.67 -8.73
N LEU A 11 0.47 33.44 -9.28
CA LEU A 11 -0.33 33.12 -10.46
C LEU A 11 -1.80 33.48 -10.20
N SER A 12 -2.48 34.00 -11.22
CA SER A 12 -3.92 34.24 -11.14
C SER A 12 -4.69 32.93 -10.98
N GLU A 13 -5.93 32.99 -10.46
CA GLU A 13 -6.75 31.78 -10.33
C GLU A 13 -7.13 31.19 -11.70
N GLU A 14 -7.25 32.03 -12.73
CA GLU A 14 -7.42 31.61 -14.12
C GLU A 14 -6.19 30.85 -14.62
N GLU A 15 -4.98 31.38 -14.41
CA GLU A 15 -3.73 30.72 -14.79
C GLU A 15 -3.56 29.37 -14.08
N LYS A 16 -3.89 29.29 -12.79
CA LYS A 16 -3.88 28.03 -12.04
C LYS A 16 -4.88 27.03 -12.60
N THR A 17 -6.08 27.49 -12.96
CA THR A 17 -7.13 26.64 -13.54
C THR A 17 -6.70 26.10 -14.91
N SER A 18 -6.17 26.96 -15.79
CA SER A 18 -5.63 26.53 -17.08
C SER A 18 -4.46 25.55 -16.93
N LEU A 19 -3.57 25.79 -15.96
CA LEU A 19 -2.44 24.91 -15.68
C LEU A 19 -2.92 23.54 -15.18
N ARG A 20 -3.89 23.51 -14.26
CA ARG A 20 -4.51 22.28 -13.76
C ARG A 20 -5.14 21.48 -14.90
N ALA A 21 -5.95 22.11 -15.75
CA ALA A 21 -6.53 21.46 -16.91
C ALA A 21 -5.46 20.87 -17.83
N GLY A 22 -4.42 21.65 -18.16
CA GLY A 22 -3.31 21.21 -19.01
C GLY A 22 -2.58 19.97 -18.46
N LEU A 23 -2.34 19.92 -17.15
CA LEU A 23 -1.57 18.85 -16.50
C LEU A 23 -2.23 17.46 -16.56
N ILE A 24 -3.55 17.38 -16.76
CA ILE A 24 -4.31 16.11 -16.73
C ILE A 24 -4.95 15.75 -18.06
N THR A 25 -4.60 16.48 -19.13
CA THR A 25 -5.16 16.24 -20.47
C THR A 25 -4.56 15.02 -21.19
N ASN A 26 -3.31 14.66 -20.89
CA ASN A 26 -2.62 13.59 -21.61
C ASN A 26 -1.61 12.84 -20.72
N PHE A 27 -1.75 11.51 -20.66
CA PHE A 27 -0.86 10.62 -19.92
C PHE A 27 0.03 9.77 -20.85
N ASN A 28 0.52 10.33 -21.96
CA ASN A 28 1.25 9.55 -22.98
C ASN A 28 2.75 9.88 -23.09
N GLU A 29 3.38 10.39 -22.03
CA GLU A 29 4.81 10.70 -22.03
C GLU A 29 5.66 9.40 -22.17
N PRO A 30 6.41 9.22 -23.28
CA PRO A 30 7.16 7.99 -23.53
C PRO A 30 8.37 7.86 -22.59
N VAL A 31 9.02 8.95 -22.20
CA VAL A 31 10.25 8.91 -21.40
C VAL A 31 9.90 8.81 -19.91
N ASN A 32 10.21 7.66 -19.29
CA ASN A 32 9.85 7.39 -17.90
C ASN A 32 10.37 8.43 -16.89
N GLN A 33 11.56 8.99 -17.13
CA GLN A 33 12.12 10.04 -16.26
C GLN A 33 11.29 11.32 -16.30
N ILE A 34 10.87 11.75 -17.49
CA ILE A 34 10.02 12.93 -17.69
C ILE A 34 8.63 12.66 -17.09
N ALA A 35 8.04 11.51 -17.38
CA ALA A 35 6.75 11.11 -16.81
C ALA A 35 6.77 11.13 -15.27
N THR A 36 7.87 10.69 -14.66
CA THR A 36 8.05 10.76 -13.20
C THR A 36 8.08 12.21 -12.70
N GLN A 37 8.76 13.13 -13.40
CA GLN A 37 8.76 14.54 -13.02
C GLN A 37 7.38 15.19 -13.17
N ILE A 38 6.64 14.85 -14.23
CA ILE A 38 5.25 15.31 -14.43
C ILE A 38 4.37 14.79 -13.29
N ALA A 39 4.43 13.49 -12.97
CA ALA A 39 3.70 12.90 -11.85
C ALA A 39 4.00 13.58 -10.51
N VAL A 40 5.27 13.89 -10.24
CA VAL A 40 5.70 14.62 -9.03
C VAL A 40 5.20 16.06 -9.03
N LEU A 41 5.21 16.73 -10.18
CA LEU A 41 4.68 18.10 -10.32
C LEU A 41 3.17 18.13 -10.04
N ILE A 42 2.41 17.24 -10.67
CA ILE A 42 0.97 17.08 -10.43
C ILE A 42 0.71 16.83 -8.95
N ALA A 43 1.45 15.92 -8.32
CA ALA A 43 1.29 15.63 -6.90
C ALA A 43 1.62 16.83 -5.98
N LYS A 44 2.59 17.66 -6.34
CA LYS A 44 2.91 18.90 -5.60
C LYS A 44 1.77 19.91 -5.69
N VAL A 45 1.16 20.06 -6.86
CA VAL A 45 -0.04 20.91 -7.05
C VAL A 45 -1.22 20.32 -6.27
N ALA A 46 -1.47 19.02 -6.40
CA ALA A 46 -2.53 18.31 -5.68
C ALA A 46 -2.41 18.43 -4.15
N ARG A 47 -1.19 18.53 -3.60
CA ARG A 47 -0.99 18.74 -2.16
C ARG A 47 -1.71 19.99 -1.64
N LEU A 48 -1.74 21.03 -2.47
CA LEU A 48 -2.29 22.35 -2.14
C LEU A 48 -3.77 22.43 -2.49
N ASP A 49 -4.15 21.88 -3.65
CA ASP A 49 -5.46 22.13 -4.25
C ASP A 49 -6.46 20.98 -4.11
N CYS A 50 -6.01 19.74 -3.90
CA CYS A 50 -6.89 18.59 -3.84
C CYS A 50 -7.49 18.39 -2.43
N PRO A 51 -8.79 18.07 -2.30
CA PRO A 51 -9.78 17.93 -3.39
C PRO A 51 -10.56 19.21 -3.70
N ARG A 52 -10.43 20.29 -2.91
CA ARG A 52 -11.33 21.45 -2.96
C ARG A 52 -11.25 22.27 -4.25
N GLN A 53 -10.04 22.61 -4.65
CA GLN A 53 -9.76 23.44 -5.82
C GLN A 53 -9.50 22.58 -7.07
N TRP A 54 -9.21 21.30 -6.89
CA TRP A 54 -8.94 20.36 -7.98
C TRP A 54 -9.70 19.03 -7.85
N PRO A 55 -11.05 19.05 -7.84
CA PRO A 55 -11.87 17.86 -7.61
C PRO A 55 -11.79 16.82 -8.74
N GLU A 56 -11.54 17.23 -9.98
CA GLU A 56 -11.53 16.38 -11.16
C GLU A 56 -10.27 15.49 -11.30
N LEU A 57 -9.20 15.81 -10.56
CA LEU A 57 -7.91 15.12 -10.66
C LEU A 57 -8.03 13.61 -10.41
N ILE A 58 -8.64 13.23 -9.27
CA ILE A 58 -8.75 11.82 -8.91
C ILE A 58 -9.66 11.07 -9.89
N PRO A 59 -10.89 11.52 -10.21
CA PRO A 59 -11.73 10.89 -11.22
C PRO A 59 -11.02 10.68 -12.57
N ILE A 60 -10.34 11.69 -13.10
CA ILE A 60 -9.63 11.59 -14.39
C ILE A 60 -8.49 10.56 -14.32
N LEU A 61 -7.75 10.50 -13.21
CA LEU A 61 -6.72 9.48 -13.02
C LEU A 61 -7.32 8.07 -12.97
N LEU A 62 -8.43 7.87 -12.23
CA LEU A 62 -9.08 6.57 -12.13
C LEU A 62 -9.61 6.10 -13.48
N GLU A 63 -10.23 6.99 -14.26
CA GLU A 63 -10.68 6.66 -15.62
C GLU A 63 -9.51 6.35 -16.56
N SER A 64 -8.44 7.13 -16.51
CA SER A 64 -7.25 6.90 -17.34
C SER A 64 -6.57 5.56 -17.03
N VAL A 65 -6.61 5.11 -15.77
CA VAL A 65 -6.07 3.81 -15.34
C VAL A 65 -6.93 2.64 -15.86
N LYS A 66 -8.22 2.84 -16.15
CA LYS A 66 -9.09 1.81 -16.76
C LYS A 66 -8.88 1.65 -18.27
N GLY A 67 -8.13 2.56 -18.89
CA GLY A 67 -7.83 2.52 -20.32
C GLY A 67 -7.11 1.24 -20.76
N GLN A 68 -7.19 0.95 -22.06
CA GLN A 68 -6.58 -0.24 -22.68
C GLN A 68 -5.15 0.03 -23.19
N ASP A 69 -4.77 1.29 -23.39
CA ASP A 69 -3.40 1.64 -23.76
C ASP A 69 -2.46 1.45 -22.56
N GLY A 70 -1.50 0.53 -22.70
CA GLY A 70 -0.56 0.17 -21.65
C GLY A 70 0.34 1.33 -21.21
N LEU A 71 0.72 2.23 -22.14
CA LEU A 71 1.53 3.39 -21.81
C LEU A 71 0.70 4.39 -20.98
N GLN A 72 -0.47 4.78 -21.50
CA GLN A 72 -1.39 5.68 -20.80
C GLN A 72 -1.74 5.18 -19.42
N GLN A 73 -2.15 3.91 -19.31
CA GLN A 73 -2.51 3.26 -18.06
C GLN A 73 -1.34 3.30 -17.07
N HIS A 74 -0.13 3.00 -17.51
CA HIS A 74 1.04 3.08 -16.64
C HIS A 74 1.30 4.52 -16.16
N ARG A 75 1.25 5.52 -17.04
CA ARG A 75 1.54 6.92 -16.67
C ARG A 75 0.47 7.49 -15.73
N ALA A 76 -0.79 7.16 -15.96
CA ALA A 76 -1.89 7.52 -15.07
C ALA A 76 -1.69 6.87 -13.69
N LEU A 77 -1.33 5.58 -13.64
CA LEU A 77 -1.10 4.87 -12.37
C LEU A 77 0.14 5.40 -11.62
N LEU A 78 1.20 5.77 -12.34
CA LEU A 78 2.38 6.45 -11.76
C LEU A 78 1.99 7.78 -11.11
N THR A 79 1.22 8.59 -11.82
CA THR A 79 0.71 9.88 -11.32
C THR A 79 -0.19 9.68 -10.11
N PHE A 80 -1.11 8.72 -10.19
CA PHE A 80 -2.00 8.36 -9.09
C PHE A 80 -1.23 7.93 -7.85
N TYR A 81 -0.18 7.12 -7.99
CA TYR A 81 0.72 6.80 -6.88
C TYR A 81 1.34 8.06 -6.25
N HIS A 82 1.89 8.97 -7.05
CA HIS A 82 2.53 10.18 -6.54
C HIS A 82 1.53 11.10 -5.81
N VAL A 83 0.32 11.24 -6.35
CA VAL A 83 -0.78 11.99 -5.73
C VAL A 83 -1.17 11.35 -4.40
N THR A 84 -1.52 10.05 -4.39
CA THR A 84 -1.91 9.32 -3.17
C THR A 84 -0.83 9.40 -2.09
N LYS A 85 0.45 9.17 -2.45
CA LYS A 85 1.59 9.31 -1.53
C LYS A 85 1.65 10.70 -0.91
N THR A 86 1.41 11.73 -1.70
CA THR A 86 1.53 13.11 -1.26
C THR A 86 0.39 13.50 -0.33
N LEU A 87 -0.85 13.13 -0.66
CA LEU A 87 -2.02 13.37 0.19
C LEU A 87 -1.93 12.61 1.51
N ALA A 88 -1.51 11.33 1.48
CA ALA A 88 -1.30 10.51 2.68
C ALA A 88 -0.28 11.08 3.67
N SER A 89 0.63 11.95 3.20
CA SER A 89 1.67 12.55 4.05
C SER A 89 1.23 13.82 4.79
N LYS A 90 0.03 14.34 4.52
CA LYS A 90 -0.50 15.53 5.21
C LYS A 90 -0.88 15.16 6.65
N ARG A 91 -0.46 15.99 7.61
CA ARG A 91 -0.55 15.67 9.05
C ARG A 91 -1.70 16.37 9.77
N LEU A 92 -2.28 17.42 9.19
CA LEU A 92 -3.40 18.15 9.81
C LEU A 92 -4.64 17.26 9.88
N ALA A 93 -5.42 17.38 10.95
CA ALA A 93 -6.59 16.54 11.18
C ALA A 93 -7.61 16.63 10.03
N GLN A 94 -7.85 17.83 9.51
CA GLN A 94 -8.75 18.04 8.36
C GLN A 94 -8.25 17.32 7.11
N ASP A 95 -6.95 17.38 6.83
CA ASP A 95 -6.35 16.71 5.67
C ASP A 95 -6.40 15.18 5.80
N ARG A 96 -6.21 14.67 7.03
CA ARG A 96 -6.32 13.23 7.30
C ARG A 96 -7.74 12.73 7.04
N ARG A 97 -8.76 13.47 7.47
CA ARG A 97 -10.17 13.12 7.18
C ARG A 97 -10.43 13.08 5.67
N LEU A 98 -9.99 14.12 4.94
CA LEU A 98 -10.10 14.13 3.48
C LEU A 98 -9.40 12.94 2.82
N PHE A 99 -8.25 12.51 3.34
CA PHE A 99 -7.58 11.33 2.84
C PHE A 99 -8.30 10.03 3.19
N GLN A 100 -8.94 9.94 4.36
CA GLN A 100 -9.78 8.81 4.76
C GLN A 100 -11.03 8.70 3.88
N ASP A 101 -11.69 9.83 3.60
CA ASP A 101 -12.84 9.90 2.68
C ASP A 101 -12.45 9.48 1.26
N LEU A 102 -11.29 9.95 0.79
CA LEU A 102 -10.72 9.50 -0.48
C LEU A 102 -10.46 7.99 -0.46
N ALA A 103 -9.78 7.49 0.58
CA ALA A 103 -9.40 6.09 0.68
C ALA A 103 -10.62 5.17 0.68
N SER A 104 -11.65 5.47 1.46
CA SER A 104 -12.89 4.69 1.50
C SER A 104 -13.59 4.63 0.13
N GLY A 105 -13.56 5.73 -0.63
CA GLY A 105 -14.15 5.79 -1.97
C GLY A 105 -13.41 5.02 -3.06
N ILE A 106 -12.10 4.76 -2.90
CA ILE A 106 -11.26 4.18 -3.97
C ILE A 106 -10.61 2.84 -3.61
N TYR A 107 -10.71 2.38 -2.36
CA TYR A 107 -9.96 1.21 -1.88
C TYR A 107 -10.27 -0.06 -2.69
N SER A 108 -11.56 -0.36 -2.85
CA SER A 108 -12.03 -1.54 -3.59
C SER A 108 -11.55 -1.56 -5.04
N PHE A 109 -11.58 -0.38 -5.68
CA PHE A 109 -11.04 -0.21 -7.03
C PHE A 109 -9.52 -0.46 -7.06
N ALA A 110 -8.76 0.12 -6.13
CA ALA A 110 -7.31 -0.09 -6.06
C ALA A 110 -6.95 -1.56 -5.80
N CYS A 111 -7.72 -2.27 -4.96
CA CYS A 111 -7.58 -3.71 -4.71
C CYS A 111 -7.84 -4.52 -5.98
N SER A 112 -8.92 -4.23 -6.70
CA SER A 112 -9.28 -4.91 -7.95
C SER A 112 -8.22 -4.70 -9.03
N LEU A 113 -7.73 -3.47 -9.17
CA LEU A 113 -6.67 -3.11 -10.12
C LEU A 113 -5.37 -3.85 -9.81
N TRP A 114 -4.95 -3.86 -8.54
CA TRP A 114 -3.77 -4.59 -8.10
C TRP A 114 -3.89 -6.09 -8.36
N SER A 115 -5.02 -6.69 -7.99
CA SER A 115 -5.29 -8.11 -8.22
C SER A 115 -5.21 -8.44 -9.70
N HIS A 116 -5.89 -7.66 -10.56
CA HIS A 116 -5.88 -7.85 -12.00
C HIS A 116 -4.46 -7.82 -12.60
N HIS A 117 -3.67 -6.78 -12.32
CA HIS A 117 -2.31 -6.70 -12.84
C HIS A 117 -1.39 -7.79 -12.28
N THR A 118 -1.60 -8.18 -11.02
CA THR A 118 -0.88 -9.29 -10.38
C THR A 118 -1.18 -10.61 -11.08
N ASP A 119 -2.44 -10.88 -11.38
CA ASP A 119 -2.85 -12.09 -12.09
C ASP A 119 -2.33 -12.11 -13.53
N CYS A 120 -2.39 -10.97 -14.24
CA CYS A 120 -1.79 -10.83 -15.57
C CYS A 120 -0.28 -11.11 -15.55
N PHE A 121 0.45 -10.54 -14.58
CA PHE A 121 1.88 -10.78 -14.42
C PHE A 121 2.17 -12.27 -14.22
N LEU A 122 1.45 -12.92 -13.29
CA LEU A 122 1.64 -14.33 -12.98
C LEU A 122 1.40 -15.19 -14.24
N GLN A 123 0.28 -14.97 -14.93
CA GLN A 123 -0.05 -15.68 -16.18
C GLN A 123 1.05 -15.52 -17.25
N GLN A 124 1.51 -14.29 -17.46
CA GLN A 124 2.51 -13.98 -18.49
C GLN A 124 3.88 -14.56 -18.15
N ILE A 125 4.28 -14.56 -16.87
CA ILE A 125 5.57 -15.12 -16.47
C ILE A 125 5.59 -16.64 -16.61
N TYR A 126 4.49 -17.32 -16.29
CA TYR A 126 4.36 -18.77 -16.50
C TYR A 126 4.31 -19.13 -17.99
N ALA A 127 3.73 -18.25 -18.82
CA ALA A 127 3.74 -18.37 -20.27
C ALA A 127 5.10 -18.01 -20.92
N ARG A 128 6.10 -17.60 -20.13
CA ARG A 128 7.43 -17.15 -20.58
C ARG A 128 7.40 -15.94 -21.53
N ASP A 129 6.39 -15.10 -21.42
CA ASP A 129 6.33 -13.81 -22.09
C ASP A 129 6.90 -12.73 -21.17
N GLU A 130 8.24 -12.65 -21.10
CA GLU A 130 8.93 -11.71 -20.21
C GLU A 130 8.62 -10.24 -20.52
N ALA A 131 8.41 -9.89 -21.80
CA ALA A 131 8.15 -8.51 -22.21
C ALA A 131 6.78 -8.04 -21.70
N ALA A 132 5.72 -8.85 -21.89
CA ALA A 132 4.41 -8.52 -21.37
C ALA A 132 4.38 -8.58 -19.82
N ALA A 133 5.05 -9.60 -19.25
CA ALA A 133 5.15 -9.77 -17.79
C ALA A 133 5.78 -8.54 -17.13
N LEU A 134 6.85 -7.96 -17.71
CA LEU A 134 7.49 -6.77 -17.17
C LEU A 134 6.51 -5.59 -17.08
N GLY A 135 5.73 -5.34 -18.14
CA GLY A 135 4.73 -4.27 -18.13
C GLY A 135 3.63 -4.49 -17.09
N SER A 136 3.17 -5.73 -16.88
CA SER A 136 2.21 -6.07 -15.82
C SER A 136 2.82 -5.93 -14.42
N LEU A 137 4.07 -6.36 -14.24
CA LEU A 137 4.80 -6.26 -12.98
C LEU A 137 5.00 -4.81 -12.53
N GLU A 138 5.31 -3.90 -13.46
CA GLU A 138 5.41 -2.48 -13.16
C GLU A 138 4.08 -1.88 -12.70
N ARG A 139 2.96 -2.29 -13.31
CA ARG A 139 1.61 -1.89 -12.89
C ARG A 139 1.21 -2.51 -11.55
N THR A 140 1.56 -3.76 -11.29
CA THR A 140 1.43 -4.40 -9.96
C THR A 140 2.21 -3.62 -8.91
N LEU A 141 3.46 -3.22 -9.20
CA LEU A 141 4.27 -2.45 -8.26
C LEU A 141 3.65 -1.09 -7.93
N LEU A 142 3.15 -0.36 -8.93
CA LEU A 142 2.54 0.96 -8.71
C LEU A 142 1.20 0.87 -7.97
N SER A 143 0.34 -0.07 -8.32
CA SER A 143 -0.93 -0.32 -7.62
C SER A 143 -0.71 -0.76 -6.17
N LEU A 144 0.28 -1.64 -5.91
CA LEU A 144 0.67 -2.03 -4.55
C LEU A 144 1.19 -0.84 -3.73
N LYS A 145 1.92 0.10 -4.36
CA LYS A 145 2.36 1.33 -3.69
C LYS A 145 1.20 2.24 -3.30
N VAL A 146 0.15 2.31 -4.13
CA VAL A 146 -1.09 3.02 -3.81
C VAL A 146 -1.76 2.35 -2.61
N LEU A 147 -2.02 1.05 -2.71
CA LEU A 147 -2.68 0.27 -1.65
C LEU A 147 -1.94 0.39 -0.32
N ARG A 148 -0.61 0.26 -0.29
CA ARG A 148 0.18 0.48 0.92
C ARG A 148 -0.15 1.80 1.60
N LYS A 149 -0.33 2.89 0.85
CA LYS A 149 -0.64 4.21 1.43
C LYS A 149 -2.09 4.30 1.91
N LEU A 150 -3.03 3.73 1.17
CA LEU A 150 -4.43 3.67 1.57
C LEU A 150 -4.63 2.81 2.82
N THR A 151 -4.05 1.61 2.86
CA THR A 151 -4.15 0.67 3.99
C THR A 151 -3.57 1.26 5.28
N VAL A 152 -2.41 1.92 5.19
CA VAL A 152 -1.70 2.42 6.37
C VAL A 152 -2.26 3.76 6.88
N HIS A 153 -2.76 4.64 6.00
CA HIS A 153 -3.15 6.00 6.40
C HIS A 153 -4.63 6.35 6.12
N GLY A 154 -5.36 5.50 5.39
CA GLY A 154 -6.71 5.78 4.91
C GLY A 154 -7.83 5.33 5.83
N PHE A 155 -7.53 4.61 6.91
CA PHE A 155 -8.52 4.08 7.84
C PHE A 155 -8.11 4.38 9.27
N GLN A 156 -9.09 4.77 10.09
CA GLN A 156 -8.88 4.97 11.53
C GLN A 156 -8.83 3.62 12.26
N GLU A 157 -9.75 2.71 11.92
CA GLU A 157 -9.88 1.37 12.49
C GLU A 157 -9.80 0.33 11.35
N PRO A 158 -8.60 0.11 10.77
CA PRO A 158 -8.44 -0.75 9.60
C PRO A 158 -8.87 -2.20 9.83
N GLN A 159 -8.83 -2.69 11.08
CA GLN A 159 -9.29 -4.02 11.45
C GLN A 159 -10.80 -4.24 11.26
N GLU A 160 -11.60 -3.17 11.26
CA GLU A 160 -13.05 -3.25 11.05
C GLU A 160 -13.41 -3.28 9.56
N ASN A 161 -12.47 -2.92 8.69
CA ASN A 161 -12.67 -2.93 7.26
C ASN A 161 -12.28 -4.30 6.67
N MET A 162 -13.27 -5.06 6.23
CA MET A 162 -13.06 -6.40 5.67
C MET A 162 -12.19 -6.40 4.42
N GLU A 163 -12.26 -5.37 3.57
CA GLU A 163 -11.41 -5.29 2.37
C GLU A 163 -9.94 -5.05 2.72
N VAL A 164 -9.68 -4.24 3.76
CA VAL A 164 -8.33 -4.00 4.27
C VAL A 164 -7.73 -5.30 4.79
N MET A 165 -8.46 -6.01 5.65
CA MET A 165 -8.00 -7.28 6.20
C MET A 165 -7.90 -8.37 5.13
N GLY A 166 -8.81 -8.40 4.16
CA GLY A 166 -8.76 -9.29 3.01
C GLY A 166 -7.52 -9.05 2.15
N PHE A 167 -7.19 -7.79 1.86
CA PHE A 167 -5.97 -7.41 1.15
C PHE A 167 -4.71 -7.86 1.91
N LEU A 168 -4.63 -7.60 3.21
CA LEU A 168 -3.47 -7.99 4.03
C LEU A 168 -3.26 -9.51 4.07
N ASN A 169 -4.34 -10.30 4.12
CA ASN A 169 -4.24 -11.75 3.99
C ASN A 169 -3.78 -12.17 2.58
N ALA A 170 -4.33 -11.54 1.54
CA ALA A 170 -3.92 -11.80 0.15
C ALA A 170 -2.44 -11.48 -0.11
N VAL A 171 -1.85 -10.51 0.60
CA VAL A 171 -0.40 -10.19 0.51
C VAL A 171 0.46 -11.42 0.82
N PHE A 172 0.10 -12.27 1.79
CA PHE A 172 0.86 -13.48 2.10
C PHE A 172 0.83 -14.49 0.96
N GLU A 173 -0.34 -14.71 0.36
CA GLU A 173 -0.47 -15.63 -0.78
C GLU A 173 0.27 -15.10 -2.01
N ARG A 174 0.17 -13.79 -2.30
CA ARG A 174 0.93 -13.18 -3.40
C ARG A 174 2.43 -13.20 -3.15
N LEU A 175 2.89 -13.03 -1.91
CA LEU A 175 4.31 -13.18 -1.56
C LEU A 175 4.84 -14.57 -1.89
N LYS A 176 4.11 -15.65 -1.53
CA LYS A 176 4.50 -17.03 -1.87
C LYS A 176 4.61 -17.21 -3.38
N GLN A 177 3.62 -16.75 -4.14
CA GLN A 177 3.63 -16.81 -5.61
C GLN A 177 4.81 -16.05 -6.22
N PHE A 178 5.09 -14.84 -5.74
CA PHE A 178 6.18 -14.01 -6.26
C PHE A 178 7.56 -14.58 -5.93
N LEU A 179 7.73 -15.18 -4.74
CA LEU A 179 8.95 -15.90 -4.39
C LEU A 179 9.15 -17.10 -5.33
N GLU A 180 8.10 -17.82 -5.70
CA GLU A 180 8.20 -18.91 -6.69
C GLU A 180 8.63 -18.41 -8.07
N CYS A 181 8.18 -17.22 -8.49
CA CYS A 181 8.64 -16.62 -9.73
C CYS A 181 10.16 -16.38 -9.74
N CYS A 182 10.82 -16.23 -8.58
CA CYS A 182 12.28 -16.14 -8.52
C CYS A 182 12.98 -17.41 -9.03
N ARG A 183 12.33 -18.57 -9.07
CA ARG A 183 12.93 -19.77 -9.69
C ARG A 183 12.91 -19.72 -11.22
N GLN A 184 11.95 -18.99 -11.78
CA GLN A 184 11.71 -18.93 -13.22
C GLN A 184 12.45 -17.78 -13.89
N VAL A 185 12.68 -16.69 -13.15
CA VAL A 185 13.35 -15.50 -13.66
C VAL A 185 14.85 -15.58 -13.36
N GLY A 186 15.65 -15.69 -14.43
CA GLY A 186 17.10 -15.73 -14.35
C GLY A 186 17.71 -14.48 -13.69
N PRO A 187 18.92 -14.58 -13.11
CA PRO A 187 19.53 -13.51 -12.32
C PRO A 187 19.80 -12.23 -13.14
N ASP A 188 20.07 -12.35 -14.43
CA ASP A 188 20.38 -11.23 -15.32
C ASP A 188 19.15 -10.58 -15.98
N SER A 189 17.94 -11.11 -15.75
CA SER A 189 16.72 -10.55 -16.35
C SER A 189 16.36 -9.21 -15.70
N THR A 190 16.00 -8.20 -16.50
CA THR A 190 15.45 -6.93 -15.99
C THR A 190 14.16 -7.14 -15.20
N CYS A 191 13.44 -8.24 -15.47
CA CYS A 191 12.27 -8.66 -14.70
C CYS A 191 12.66 -9.02 -13.25
N ARG A 192 13.86 -9.59 -13.03
CA ARG A 192 14.34 -10.01 -11.71
C ARG A 192 14.41 -8.86 -10.72
N GLU A 193 15.06 -7.77 -11.12
CA GLU A 193 15.23 -6.61 -10.25
C GLU A 193 13.87 -6.01 -9.84
N LYS A 194 12.91 -5.97 -10.77
CA LYS A 194 11.55 -5.49 -10.50
C LYS A 194 10.76 -6.47 -9.62
N LEU A 195 10.93 -7.77 -9.84
CA LEU A 195 10.28 -8.83 -9.07
C LEU A 195 10.70 -8.73 -7.60
N GLU A 196 12.01 -8.67 -7.35
CA GLU A 196 12.55 -8.50 -6.01
C GLU A 196 12.09 -7.18 -5.36
N LYS A 197 12.07 -6.07 -6.11
CA LYS A 197 11.52 -4.79 -5.61
C LYS A 197 10.05 -4.92 -5.20
N THR A 198 9.24 -5.69 -5.93
CA THR A 198 7.83 -5.93 -5.60
C THR A 198 7.68 -6.83 -4.37
N ILE A 199 8.49 -7.89 -4.24
CA ILE A 199 8.54 -8.74 -3.04
C ILE A 199 8.90 -7.91 -1.80
N ILE A 200 9.89 -7.03 -1.91
CA ILE A 200 10.26 -6.11 -0.83
C ILE A 200 9.12 -5.13 -0.52
N LEU A 201 8.35 -4.71 -1.51
CA LEU A 201 7.22 -3.83 -1.26
C LEU A 201 6.10 -4.54 -0.50
N TYR A 202 5.80 -5.81 -0.81
CA TYR A 202 4.84 -6.60 -0.05
C TYR A 202 5.24 -6.72 1.43
N THR A 203 6.50 -7.06 1.72
CA THR A 203 6.98 -7.09 3.11
C THR A 203 6.88 -5.72 3.79
N LYS A 204 7.09 -4.63 3.06
CA LYS A 204 6.89 -3.27 3.57
C LYS A 204 5.43 -2.91 3.84
N VAL A 205 4.46 -3.52 3.15
CA VAL A 205 3.04 -3.35 3.49
C VAL A 205 2.80 -3.86 4.91
N LEU A 206 3.28 -5.07 5.20
CA LEU A 206 3.12 -5.71 6.52
C LEU A 206 3.87 -4.93 7.62
N LEU A 207 5.12 -4.55 7.37
CA LEU A 207 5.94 -3.80 8.32
C LEU A 207 5.34 -2.42 8.66
N ASP A 208 4.94 -1.65 7.64
CA ASP A 208 4.29 -0.35 7.88
C ASP A 208 2.94 -0.54 8.59
N PHE A 209 2.16 -1.56 8.23
CA PHE A 209 0.87 -1.79 8.90
C PHE A 209 1.07 -2.15 10.38
N LEU A 210 2.05 -3.00 10.69
CA LEU A 210 2.45 -3.33 12.06
C LEU A 210 2.95 -2.10 12.84
N GLU A 211 3.74 -1.24 12.21
CA GLU A 211 4.27 -0.01 12.82
C GLU A 211 3.16 0.97 13.20
N TYR A 212 2.23 1.21 12.27
CA TYR A 212 1.18 2.22 12.44
C TYR A 212 -0.05 1.70 13.19
N HIS A 213 -0.36 0.41 13.06
CA HIS A 213 -1.58 -0.21 13.60
C HIS A 213 -1.29 -1.51 14.35
N PRO A 214 -0.47 -1.48 15.41
CA PRO A 214 -0.04 -2.71 16.10
C PRO A 214 -1.21 -3.53 16.64
N CYS A 215 -2.25 -2.89 17.19
CA CYS A 215 -3.44 -3.60 17.67
C CYS A 215 -4.23 -4.25 16.52
N ALA A 216 -4.39 -3.56 15.39
CA ALA A 216 -5.07 -4.10 14.21
C ALA A 216 -4.31 -5.26 13.58
N PHE A 217 -2.99 -5.31 13.79
CA PHE A 217 -2.12 -6.38 13.28
C PHE A 217 -2.27 -7.69 14.06
N LEU A 218 -2.88 -7.71 15.26
CA LEU A 218 -3.01 -8.90 16.12
C LEU A 218 -3.43 -10.18 15.36
N PRO A 219 -4.48 -10.18 14.51
CA PRO A 219 -4.92 -11.39 13.81
C PRO A 219 -3.90 -11.91 12.77
N LEU A 220 -2.95 -11.07 12.35
CA LEU A 220 -1.95 -11.37 11.32
C LEU A 220 -0.63 -11.89 11.92
N ILE A 221 -0.46 -11.84 13.24
CA ILE A 221 0.81 -12.21 13.91
C ILE A 221 1.21 -13.64 13.59
N GLN A 222 0.29 -14.60 13.77
CA GLN A 222 0.60 -16.01 13.57
C GLN A 222 1.06 -16.27 12.14
N CYS A 223 0.25 -15.85 11.15
CA CYS A 223 0.57 -16.01 9.73
C CYS A 223 1.89 -15.31 9.36
N SER A 224 2.16 -14.12 9.92
CA SER A 224 3.41 -13.38 9.71
C SER A 224 4.63 -14.12 10.22
N LEU A 225 4.56 -14.70 11.43
CA LEU A 225 5.66 -15.46 12.03
C LEU A 225 5.87 -16.78 11.29
N GLU A 226 4.80 -17.52 10.99
CA GLU A 226 4.87 -18.76 10.23
C GLU A 226 5.49 -18.54 8.85
N PHE A 227 5.04 -17.50 8.13
CA PHE A 227 5.61 -17.11 6.84
C PHE A 227 7.09 -16.77 6.95
N ALA A 228 7.46 -15.85 7.86
CA ALA A 228 8.84 -15.40 8.00
C ALA A 228 9.78 -16.52 8.44
N VAL A 229 9.36 -17.35 9.40
CA VAL A 229 10.17 -18.47 9.90
C VAL A 229 10.33 -19.54 8.84
N SER A 230 9.26 -19.90 8.12
CA SER A 230 9.30 -20.90 7.05
C SER A 230 10.33 -20.53 5.97
N TYR A 231 10.27 -19.30 5.44
CA TYR A 231 11.19 -18.90 4.38
C TYR A 231 12.61 -18.56 4.85
N VAL A 232 12.84 -18.22 6.12
CA VAL A 232 14.17 -17.85 6.61
C VAL A 232 14.93 -19.03 7.22
N PHE A 233 14.24 -19.94 7.91
CA PHE A 233 14.88 -20.99 8.72
C PHE A 233 14.60 -22.41 8.24
N THR A 234 13.91 -22.59 7.10
CA THR A 234 13.62 -23.92 6.54
C THR A 234 13.99 -23.99 5.06
N PRO A 235 14.07 -25.21 4.47
CA PRO A 235 14.35 -25.38 3.04
C PRO A 235 13.34 -24.70 2.10
N ALA A 236 12.16 -24.28 2.58
CA ALA A 236 11.17 -23.56 1.77
C ALA A 236 11.74 -22.27 1.13
N GLY A 237 12.74 -21.64 1.78
CA GLY A 237 13.41 -20.44 1.26
C GLY A 237 14.54 -20.69 0.27
N GLU A 238 14.99 -21.93 0.10
CA GLU A 238 16.13 -22.26 -0.74
C GLU A 238 15.83 -21.96 -2.22
N GLY A 239 16.73 -21.21 -2.85
CA GLY A 239 16.65 -20.81 -4.26
C GLY A 239 15.63 -19.71 -4.59
N VAL A 240 14.86 -19.20 -3.61
CA VAL A 240 13.84 -18.15 -3.84
C VAL A 240 14.04 -16.89 -3.02
N THR A 241 14.73 -17.01 -1.89
CA THR A 241 15.03 -15.88 -1.01
C THR A 241 16.29 -15.15 -1.44
N PHE A 242 16.40 -13.90 -1.00
CA PHE A 242 17.54 -13.02 -1.23
C PHE A 242 17.76 -12.15 0.00
N GLU A 243 18.98 -11.63 0.18
CA GLU A 243 19.43 -10.96 1.42
C GLU A 243 18.43 -9.93 1.92
N ARG A 244 17.99 -9.02 1.04
CA ARG A 244 17.07 -7.95 1.42
C ARG A 244 15.71 -8.47 1.88
N PHE A 245 15.22 -9.59 1.34
CA PHE A 245 13.98 -10.21 1.78
C PHE A 245 14.14 -10.84 3.16
N ILE A 246 15.25 -11.56 3.39
CA ILE A 246 15.57 -12.15 4.70
C ILE A 246 15.62 -11.07 5.78
N VAL A 247 16.28 -9.94 5.51
CA VAL A 247 16.33 -8.80 6.44
C VAL A 247 14.92 -8.28 6.78
N GLN A 248 14.01 -8.22 5.80
CA GLN A 248 12.63 -7.77 6.03
C GLN A 248 11.83 -8.76 6.88
N CYS A 249 11.98 -10.07 6.65
CA CYS A 249 11.38 -11.11 7.49
C CYS A 249 11.90 -11.04 8.92
N MET A 250 13.21 -10.85 9.11
CA MET A 250 13.81 -10.68 10.43
C MET A 250 13.32 -9.43 11.14
N ASN A 251 13.15 -8.31 10.42
CA ASN A 251 12.56 -7.10 10.96
C ASN A 251 11.10 -7.31 11.37
N LEU A 252 10.32 -8.08 10.59
CA LEU A 252 8.92 -8.40 10.91
C LEU A 252 8.85 -9.20 12.21
N ILE A 253 9.63 -10.27 12.33
CA ILE A 253 9.75 -11.07 13.57
C ILE A 253 10.15 -10.17 14.75
N LYS A 254 11.20 -9.36 14.58
CA LYS A 254 11.70 -8.44 15.62
C LYS A 254 10.62 -7.46 16.07
N MET A 255 9.89 -6.84 15.15
CA MET A 255 8.85 -5.87 15.48
C MET A 255 7.68 -6.52 16.20
N ILE A 256 7.29 -7.74 15.83
CA ILE A 256 6.26 -8.51 16.54
C ILE A 256 6.73 -8.82 17.97
N VAL A 257 7.88 -9.47 18.12
CA VAL A 257 8.38 -9.93 19.43
C VAL A 257 8.66 -8.79 20.39
N LYS A 258 9.13 -7.63 19.89
CA LYS A 258 9.46 -6.46 20.71
C LYS A 258 8.30 -5.49 20.89
N ASN A 259 7.12 -5.75 20.32
CA ASN A 259 6.01 -4.82 20.44
C ASN A 259 5.43 -4.80 21.85
N ASP A 260 5.42 -3.64 22.49
CA ASP A 260 4.84 -3.50 23.83
C ASP A 260 3.32 -3.73 23.85
N ALA A 261 2.63 -3.52 22.72
CA ALA A 261 1.19 -3.76 22.60
C ALA A 261 0.80 -5.23 22.78
N TYR A 262 1.75 -6.17 22.64
CA TYR A 262 1.50 -7.62 22.75
C TYR A 262 1.95 -8.22 24.07
N LYS A 263 2.57 -7.42 24.95
CA LYS A 263 2.98 -7.91 26.26
C LYS A 263 1.74 -8.15 27.13
N PRO A 264 1.62 -9.29 27.82
CA PRO A 264 0.57 -9.50 28.80
C PRO A 264 0.63 -8.37 29.83
N SER A 265 -0.47 -7.63 30.01
CA SER A 265 -0.54 -6.57 31.01
C SER A 265 -0.38 -7.18 32.41
N LYS A 266 0.57 -6.65 33.19
CA LYS A 266 0.91 -7.11 34.56
C LYS A 266 -0.25 -7.06 35.58
N ASN A 267 -1.46 -6.65 35.19
CA ASN A 267 -2.59 -6.37 36.09
C ASN A 267 -3.80 -7.30 35.90
N MET A 268 -3.59 -8.59 35.64
CA MET A 268 -4.65 -9.60 35.74
C MET A 268 -4.62 -10.42 37.05
N GLU A 269 -3.81 -10.05 38.04
CA GLU A 269 -3.85 -10.71 39.36
C GLU A 269 -4.73 -9.99 40.41
N GLY A 270 -5.19 -8.77 40.13
CA GLY A 270 -5.97 -7.97 41.10
C GLY A 270 -7.50 -8.05 40.99
N ARG A 271 -8.06 -8.67 39.94
CA ARG A 271 -9.52 -8.66 39.68
C ARG A 271 -10.28 -9.93 40.10
N SER A 272 -9.57 -10.94 40.61
CA SER A 272 -10.18 -12.23 41.01
C SER A 272 -10.62 -12.30 42.48
N GLN A 273 -10.52 -11.21 43.26
CA GLN A 273 -10.98 -11.17 44.67
C GLN A 273 -12.31 -10.44 44.90
N GLY A 274 -12.93 -9.86 43.87
CA GLY A 274 -14.19 -9.11 44.00
C GLY A 274 -15.49 -9.92 43.83
N LEU A 275 -15.42 -11.20 43.47
CA LEU A 275 -16.62 -12.00 43.09
C LEU A 275 -17.00 -13.09 44.10
N ARG A 276 -16.38 -13.15 45.28
CA ARG A 276 -16.73 -14.12 46.33
C ARG A 276 -17.71 -13.60 47.40
N HIS A 277 -18.47 -12.54 47.14
CA HIS A 277 -19.44 -12.02 48.12
C HIS A 277 -20.91 -11.99 47.67
N ILE A 278 -21.27 -12.54 46.50
CA ILE A 278 -22.68 -12.66 46.07
C ILE A 278 -23.06 -14.15 45.99
N GLY A 279 -22.98 -14.83 47.12
CA GLY A 279 -23.21 -16.28 47.18
C GLY A 279 -23.59 -16.79 48.55
N VAL A 280 -24.28 -15.99 49.38
CA VAL A 280 -24.97 -16.47 50.58
C VAL A 280 -26.24 -15.64 50.70
N LEU A 281 -27.37 -16.17 50.25
CA LEU A 281 -28.74 -15.89 50.71
C LEU A 281 -29.71 -16.69 49.82
N LYS A 282 -29.79 -18.00 50.09
CA LYS A 282 -31.00 -18.82 49.87
C LYS A 282 -30.88 -20.07 50.74
N GLY A 283 -31.72 -20.15 51.77
CA GLY A 283 -31.88 -21.31 52.63
C GLY A 283 -32.32 -20.91 54.04
N GLY A 284 -33.62 -20.94 54.31
CA GLY A 284 -34.17 -20.76 55.66
C GLY A 284 -35.64 -20.33 55.64
N GLU A 285 -36.51 -21.33 55.71
CA GLU A 285 -37.96 -21.33 56.02
C GLU A 285 -38.96 -20.88 54.95
#